data_AF-A0A8T1H4X0-F1
#
_entry.id   AF-A0A8T1H4X0-F1
#
_cell.length_a   1.000
_cell.length_b   1.000
_cell.length_c   1.000
_cell.angle_alpha   90.00
_cell.angle_beta   90.00
_cell.angle_gamma   90.00
#
_symmetry.space_group_name_H-M   'P 1'
#
loop_
_entity.id
_entity.type
_entity.pdbx_description
1 polymer ?
#
loop_
_entity_poly.entity_id
_entity_poly.type
_entity_poly.pdbx_seq_one_letter_code
_entity_poly.pdbx_strand_id
1 'polypeptide(L)'
;MVLFVVGDNCASNCAIPTKLGLPLLGCASHHLNSAVQAYRSSYEPELDQVNTLMVQLRHANNSAELAKFTGLRPIKRNVTRWLPTREMAGRYLRIRGDIRNEEAVEDFVLFASLIES
;
A
#
# COMPACT_ATOMS: atom_id res chain seq x y z
N MET A 1 -35.39 -14.58 13.48
CA MET A 1 -34.76 -14.08 14.72
C MET A 1 -33.29 -13.82 14.43
N VAL A 2 -32.78 -12.62 14.73
CA VAL A 2 -31.36 -12.24 14.50
C VAL A 2 -30.63 -12.34 15.84
N LEU A 3 -29.48 -13.01 15.87
CA LEU A 3 -28.72 -13.26 17.12
C LEU A 3 -27.58 -12.27 17.34
N PHE A 4 -26.98 -11.78 16.26
CA PHE A 4 -25.87 -10.82 16.28
C PHE A 4 -25.77 -10.11 14.94
N VAL A 5 -25.03 -9.01 14.91
CA VAL A 5 -24.69 -8.26 13.70
C VAL A 5 -23.18 -8.40 13.48
N VAL A 6 -22.75 -8.52 12.21
CA VAL A 6 -21.32 -8.48 11.85
C VAL A 6 -21.05 -7.19 11.11
N GLY A 7 -20.06 -6.42 11.55
CA GLY A 7 -19.74 -5.13 10.95
C GLY A 7 -18.40 -4.59 11.43
N ASP A 8 -17.94 -3.51 10.82
CA ASP A 8 -16.87 -2.73 11.43
C ASP A 8 -17.39 -1.98 12.67
N ASN A 9 -16.47 -1.51 13.52
CA ASN A 9 -16.80 -0.82 14.76
C ASN A 9 -17.10 0.68 14.57
N CYS A 10 -17.45 1.13 13.35
CA CYS A 10 -17.78 2.54 13.15
C CYS A 10 -19.08 2.90 13.89
N ALA A 11 -19.22 4.17 14.28
CA ALA A 11 -20.35 4.63 15.08
C ALA A 11 -21.72 4.29 14.46
N SER A 12 -21.84 4.38 13.13
CA SER A 12 -23.05 4.02 12.39
C SER A 12 -23.37 2.53 12.47
N ASN A 13 -22.35 1.67 12.34
CA ASN A 13 -22.50 0.21 12.40
C ASN A 13 -22.70 -0.30 13.83
N CYS A 14 -22.24 0.44 14.84
CA CYS A 14 -22.53 0.19 16.24
C CYS A 14 -23.98 0.58 16.61
N ALA A 15 -24.53 1.63 15.99
CA ALA A 15 -25.85 2.16 16.36
C ALA A 15 -26.99 1.16 16.15
N ILE A 16 -26.95 0.37 15.07
CA ILE A 16 -27.98 -0.62 14.75
C ILE A 16 -28.05 -1.77 15.78
N PRO A 17 -26.96 -2.53 16.03
CA PRO A 17 -26.93 -3.54 17.08
C PRO A 17 -27.27 -2.98 18.46
N THR A 18 -26.76 -1.78 18.78
CA THR A 18 -27.06 -1.10 20.06
C THR A 18 -28.56 -0.85 20.22
N LYS A 19 -29.24 -0.30 19.21
CA LYS A 19 -30.68 -0.07 19.24
C LYS A 19 -31.50 -1.37 19.27
N LEU A 20 -30.96 -2.45 18.72
CA LEU A 20 -31.60 -3.76 18.69
C LEU A 20 -31.26 -4.63 19.92
N GLY A 21 -30.38 -4.17 20.81
CA GLY A 21 -29.91 -4.95 21.96
C GLY A 21 -29.11 -6.20 21.56
N LEU A 22 -28.49 -6.19 20.38
CA LEU A 22 -27.74 -7.31 19.83
C LEU A 22 -26.22 -7.07 19.90
N PRO A 23 -25.40 -8.13 20.08
CA PRO A 23 -23.96 -8.00 20.00
C PRO A 23 -23.50 -7.67 18.57
N LEU A 24 -22.47 -6.82 18.47
CA LEU A 24 -21.74 -6.55 17.23
C LEU A 24 -20.45 -7.38 17.23
N LEU A 25 -20.34 -8.32 16.30
CA LEU A 25 -19.11 -9.03 16.03
C LEU A 25 -18.27 -8.24 15.01
N GLY A 26 -16.98 -8.15 15.29
CA GLY A 26 -16.03 -7.50 14.39
C GLY A 26 -15.97 -8.20 13.03
N CYS A 27 -15.97 -7.39 11.97
CA CYS A 27 -15.84 -7.90 10.62
C CYS A 27 -14.47 -8.57 10.41
N ALA A 28 -14.46 -9.78 9.82
CA ALA A 28 -13.24 -10.52 9.53
C ALA A 28 -12.25 -9.73 8.65
N SER A 29 -12.76 -8.94 7.70
CA SER A 29 -11.92 -8.08 6.86
C SER A 29 -11.27 -6.94 7.65
N HIS A 30 -11.96 -6.42 8.67
CA HIS A 30 -11.41 -5.42 9.58
C HIS A 30 -10.30 -6.02 10.45
N HIS A 31 -10.53 -7.21 11.02
CA HIS A 31 -9.50 -7.92 11.78
C HIS A 31 -8.26 -8.22 10.93
N LEU A 32 -8.46 -8.68 9.68
CA LEU A 32 -7.37 -8.91 8.75
C LEU A 32 -6.61 -7.61 8.46
N ASN A 33 -7.31 -6.51 8.17
CA ASN A 33 -6.68 -5.22 7.90
C ASN A 33 -5.90 -4.69 9.11
N SER A 34 -6.36 -4.94 10.33
CA SER A 34 -5.62 -4.59 11.56
C SER A 34 -4.37 -5.46 11.76
N ALA A 35 -4.48 -6.78 11.58
CA ALA A 35 -3.34 -7.70 11.67
C ALA A 35 -2.27 -7.36 10.62
N VAL A 36 -2.69 -7.07 9.39
CA VAL A 36 -1.81 -6.67 8.30
C VAL A 36 -1.13 -5.32 8.58
N GLN A 37 -1.83 -4.35 9.17
CA GLN A 37 -1.21 -3.09 9.59
C GLN A 37 -0.14 -3.31 10.66
N ALA A 38 -0.41 -4.14 11.67
CA ALA A 38 0.56 -4.48 12.69
C ALA A 38 1.80 -5.16 12.08
N TYR A 39 1.61 -6.11 11.17
CA TYR A 39 2.69 -6.75 10.43
C TYR A 39 3.48 -5.76 9.56
N ARG A 40 2.79 -4.81 8.90
CA ARG A 40 3.41 -3.81 8.02
C ARG A 40 4.25 -2.80 8.78
N SER A 41 3.96 -2.55 10.06
CA SER A 41 4.60 -1.49 10.84
C SER A 41 6.13 -1.58 10.83
N SER A 42 6.69 -2.80 10.81
CA SER A 42 8.13 -3.04 10.72
C SER A 42 8.75 -2.68 9.36
N TYR A 43 7.95 -2.66 8.29
CA TYR A 43 8.38 -2.39 6.92
C TYR A 43 7.95 -1.00 6.41
N GLU A 44 7.41 -0.16 7.30
CA GLU A 44 6.90 1.15 6.93
C GLU A 44 7.99 2.07 6.32
N PRO A 45 9.24 2.09 6.81
CA PRO A 45 10.31 2.89 6.21
C PRO A 45 10.59 2.51 4.74
N GLU A 46 10.72 1.22 4.45
CA GLU A 46 11.01 0.69 3.11
C GLU A 46 9.83 0.95 2.17
N LEU A 47 8.60 0.77 2.67
CA LEU A 47 7.40 1.07 1.90
C LEU A 47 7.25 2.57 1.62
N ASP A 48 7.76 3.43 2.49
CA ASP A 48 7.77 4.88 2.26
C ASP A 48 8.82 5.30 1.22
N GLN A 49 9.99 4.67 1.25
CA GLN A 49 11.02 4.85 0.21
C GLN A 49 10.48 4.41 -1.16
N VAL A 50 9.89 3.22 -1.25
CA VAL A 50 9.26 2.74 -2.50
C VAL A 50 8.16 3.70 -2.94
N ASN A 51 7.34 4.21 -2.02
CA ASN A 51 6.30 5.18 -2.37
C ASN A 51 6.89 6.48 -2.91
N THR A 52 7.95 6.99 -2.31
CA THR A 52 8.64 8.21 -2.76
C THR A 52 9.16 8.04 -4.18
N LEU A 53 9.86 6.93 -4.44
CA LEU A 53 10.34 6.58 -5.78
C LEU A 53 9.18 6.45 -6.78
N MET A 54 8.12 5.75 -6.41
CA MET A 54 6.95 5.54 -7.27
C MET A 54 6.21 6.84 -7.57
N VAL A 55 6.25 7.84 -6.67
CA VAL A 55 5.73 9.20 -6.93
C VAL A 55 6.63 9.91 -7.93
N GLN A 56 7.95 9.83 -7.77
CA GLN A 56 8.90 10.48 -8.68
C GLN A 56 8.84 9.95 -10.09
N LEU A 57 8.67 8.63 -10.25
CA LEU A 57 8.50 7.99 -11.56
C LEU A 57 7.18 8.39 -12.25
N ARG A 58 6.22 8.99 -11.52
CA ARG A 58 4.98 9.52 -12.14
C ARG A 58 5.14 10.93 -12.71
N HIS A 59 6.24 11.63 -12.43
CA HIS A 59 6.48 12.93 -13.06
C HIS A 59 6.58 12.76 -14.57
N ALA A 60 6.08 13.74 -15.33
CA ALA A 60 5.86 13.61 -16.77
C ALA A 60 7.10 13.14 -17.54
N ASN A 61 8.27 13.72 -17.24
CA ASN A 61 9.54 13.36 -17.88
C ASN A 61 9.95 11.93 -17.55
N ASN A 62 10.00 11.57 -16.27
CA ASN A 62 10.38 10.23 -15.81
C ASN A 62 9.39 9.17 -16.31
N SER A 63 8.10 9.49 -16.32
CA SER A 63 7.07 8.58 -16.82
C SER A 63 7.19 8.37 -18.33
N ALA A 64 7.63 9.39 -19.09
CA ALA A 64 7.85 9.26 -20.53
C ALA A 64 9.11 8.43 -20.82
N GLU A 65 10.16 8.58 -20.00
CA GLU A 65 11.38 7.79 -20.11
C GLU A 65 11.13 6.32 -19.76
N LEU A 66 10.51 6.06 -18.60
CA LEU A 66 10.14 4.73 -18.16
C LEU A 66 9.23 4.01 -19.17
N ALA A 67 8.35 4.75 -19.86
CA ALA A 67 7.47 4.19 -20.88
C ALA A 67 8.22 3.60 -22.09
N LYS A 68 9.49 3.97 -22.31
CA LYS A 68 10.33 3.37 -23.37
C LYS A 68 10.75 1.94 -23.02
N PHE A 69 10.84 1.64 -21.73
CA PHE A 69 11.29 0.34 -21.22
C PHE A 69 10.14 -0.56 -20.77
N THR A 70 9.03 0.03 -20.29
CA THR A 70 7.90 -0.74 -19.79
C THR A 70 6.54 -0.11 -20.08
N GLY A 71 5.54 -0.94 -20.39
CA GLY A 71 4.14 -0.51 -20.51
C GLY A 71 3.45 -0.29 -19.16
N LEU A 72 4.13 -0.59 -18.04
CA LEU A 72 3.55 -0.51 -16.71
C LEU A 72 3.76 0.87 -16.08
N ARG A 73 2.66 1.49 -15.66
CA ARG A 73 2.71 2.77 -14.94
C ARG A 73 3.00 2.59 -13.45
N PRO A 74 3.75 3.52 -12.82
CA PRO A 74 3.92 3.53 -11.38
C PRO A 74 2.60 3.84 -10.64
N ILE A 75 2.43 3.20 -9.49
CA ILE A 75 1.27 3.32 -8.59
C ILE A 75 1.74 3.93 -7.27
N LYS A 76 1.04 4.95 -6.78
CA LYS A 76 1.23 5.52 -5.43
C LYS A 76 0.43 4.71 -4.41
N ARG A 77 0.97 4.48 -3.21
CA ARG A 77 0.18 3.85 -2.13
C ARG A 77 -0.85 4.80 -1.53
N ASN A 78 -1.91 4.22 -0.99
CA ASN A 78 -2.74 4.88 0.02
C ASN A 78 -2.37 4.28 1.37
N VAL A 79 -1.75 5.08 2.24
CA VAL A 79 -1.20 4.62 3.54
C VAL A 79 -2.27 3.96 4.42
N THR A 80 -3.52 4.44 4.33
CA THR A 80 -4.67 3.96 5.11
C THR A 80 -5.27 2.64 4.62
N ARG A 81 -4.87 2.15 3.43
CA ARG A 81 -5.45 0.95 2.81
C ARG A 81 -4.38 -0.06 2.42
N TRP A 82 -4.56 -1.31 2.83
CA TRP A 82 -3.66 -2.42 2.50
C TRP A 82 -3.54 -2.66 0.99
N LEU A 83 -4.66 -2.80 0.29
CA LEU A 83 -4.68 -3.23 -1.12
C LEU A 83 -3.83 -2.32 -2.02
N PRO A 84 -3.98 -0.98 -2.00
CA PRO A 84 -3.11 -0.09 -2.77
C PRO A 84 -1.63 -0.15 -2.38
N THR A 85 -1.33 -0.41 -1.11
CA THR A 85 0.07 -0.57 -0.66
C THR A 85 0.69 -1.84 -1.25
N ARG A 86 -0.07 -2.95 -1.24
CA ARG A 86 0.33 -4.21 -1.87
C ARG A 86 0.49 -4.08 -3.39
N GLU A 87 -0.43 -3.37 -4.03
CA GLU A 87 -0.37 -3.10 -5.48
C GLU A 87 0.85 -2.27 -5.86
N MET A 88 1.18 -1.23 -5.09
CA MET A 88 2.41 -0.45 -5.28
C MET A 88 3.65 -1.34 -5.16
N ALA A 89 3.78 -2.11 -4.07
CA ALA A 89 4.94 -2.98 -3.86
C ALA A 89 5.07 -4.02 -4.99
N GLY A 90 3.96 -4.64 -5.38
CA GLY A 90 3.93 -5.58 -6.50
C GLY A 90 4.25 -4.92 -7.84
N ARG A 91 3.84 -3.66 -8.05
CA ARG A 91 4.17 -2.89 -9.25
C ARG A 91 5.66 -2.58 -9.30
N TYR A 92 6.21 -2.08 -8.20
CA TYR A 92 7.65 -1.79 -8.06
C TYR A 92 8.50 -3.03 -8.39
N LEU A 93 8.18 -4.20 -7.82
CA LEU A 93 8.92 -5.44 -8.10
C LEU A 93 8.94 -5.84 -9.58
N ARG A 94 7.92 -5.44 -10.36
CA ARG A 94 7.86 -5.72 -11.80
C ARG A 94 8.66 -4.72 -12.64
N ILE A 95 8.74 -3.46 -12.22
CA ILE A 95 9.40 -2.39 -12.99
C ILE A 95 10.83 -2.08 -12.49
N ARG A 96 11.25 -2.62 -11.33
CA ARG A 96 12.57 -2.33 -10.73
C ARG A 96 13.75 -2.69 -11.63
N GLY A 97 13.59 -3.64 -12.54
CA GLY A 97 14.62 -3.98 -13.53
C GLY A 97 14.76 -2.89 -14.60
N ASP A 98 13.64 -2.31 -15.02
CA ASP A 98 13.57 -1.28 -16.05
C ASP A 98 14.09 0.07 -15.52
N ILE A 99 13.85 0.36 -14.24
CA ILE A 99 14.34 1.58 -13.56
C ILE A 99 15.88 1.63 -13.52
N ARG A 100 16.56 0.47 -13.43
CA ARG A 100 18.04 0.41 -13.34
C ARG A 100 18.75 0.76 -14.66
N ASN A 101 18.03 0.86 -15.78
CA ASN A 101 18.61 1.22 -17.07
C ASN A 101 18.70 2.75 -17.30
N GLU A 102 18.27 3.57 -16.34
CA GLU A 102 18.38 5.03 -16.40
C GLU A 102 19.70 5.52 -15.79
N GLU A 103 20.55 6.13 -16.63
CA GLU A 103 21.76 6.91 -16.28
C GLU A 103 21.42 8.27 -15.61
N ALA A 104 20.18 8.45 -15.14
CA ALA A 104 19.66 9.69 -14.55
C ALA A 104 19.10 9.49 -13.13
N VAL A 105 19.60 8.48 -12.42
CA VAL A 105 19.17 8.11 -11.06
C VAL A 105 20.39 8.02 -10.13
N GLU A 106 21.49 8.73 -10.44
CA GLU A 106 22.71 8.73 -9.61
C GLU A 106 22.52 9.34 -8.21
N ASP A 107 21.43 10.08 -7.96
CA ASP A 107 21.10 10.57 -6.61
C ASP A 107 20.17 9.63 -5.80
N PHE A 108 19.62 8.55 -6.40
CA PHE A 108 18.68 7.65 -5.71
C PHE A 108 19.23 6.25 -5.42
N VAL A 109 20.33 5.84 -6.06
CA VAL A 109 20.92 4.51 -5.87
C VAL A 109 21.65 4.37 -4.52
N LEU A 110 21.97 5.47 -3.84
CA LEU A 110 22.60 5.45 -2.51
C LEU A 110 21.73 4.83 -1.39
N PHE A 111 20.40 4.71 -1.59
CA PHE A 111 19.51 4.07 -0.61
C PHE A 111 19.29 2.58 -0.87
N ALA A 112 19.44 2.11 -2.11
CA ALA A 112 19.22 0.70 -2.45
C ALA A 112 20.37 -0.20 -2.00
N SER A 113 21.58 0.33 -1.88
CA SER A 113 22.76 -0.38 -1.38
C SER A 113 22.74 -0.65 0.14
N LEU A 114 21.84 -0.01 0.89
CA LEU A 114 21.68 -0.22 2.34
C LEU A 114 20.72 -1.37 2.69
N ILE A 115 20.00 -1.93 1.72
CA ILE A 115 19.05 -3.04 1.92
C ILE A 115 19.68 -4.41 1.63
N GLU A 116 20.85 -4.44 0.97
CA GLU A 116 21.60 -5.67 0.66
C GLU A 116 22.80 -5.92 1.59
N SER A 117 22.91 -5.20 2.72
CA SER A 117 24.02 -5.35 3.67
C SER A 117 23.65 -5.98 5.01
#